data_AF-A0A0L0UHJ4-F1
#
_entry.id   AF-A0A0L0UHJ4-F1
#
_cell.length_a   1.000
_cell.length_b   1.000
_cell.length_c   1.000
_cell.angle_alpha   90.00
_cell.angle_beta   90.00
_cell.angle_gamma   90.00
#
_symmetry.space_group_name_H-M   'P 1'
#
loop_
_entity.id
_entity.type
_entity.pdbx_description
1 polymer ?
#
loop_
_entity_poly.entity_id
_entity_poly.type
_entity_poly.pdbx_seq_one_letter_code
_entity_poly.pdbx_strand_id
1 'polypeptide(L)'
;MESETHFEQMLKSQITRVMLNYVAVASDTCVKLSKDPPPVDLLEPERPNIQMLKLMIASDNSAQGVGEVFTGLIEQVGLTAEEFHSRLQIIEGDLGSCNLLDSLKRQRVPAPHTHTSLTNVLPIPGAAHTLWNMAQAIFLSHWGNEKHQRDTGAW
;
A
#
# COMPACT_ATOMS: atom_id res chain seq x y z
N MET A 1 14.30 16.12 11.26
CA MET A 1 14.14 17.48 11.81
C MET A 1 13.23 18.38 10.97
N GLU A 2 13.65 18.98 9.85
CA GLU A 2 12.76 19.92 9.11
C GLU A 2 11.49 19.25 8.54
N SER A 3 11.60 18.05 7.97
CA SER A 3 10.46 17.27 7.46
C SER A 3 9.47 16.87 8.58
N GLU A 4 9.96 16.57 9.78
CA GLU A 4 9.11 16.20 10.92
C GLU A 4 8.34 17.40 11.46
N THR A 5 8.98 18.56 11.56
CA THR A 5 8.33 19.81 11.99
C THR A 5 7.27 20.26 10.98
N HIS A 6 7.56 20.13 9.68
CA HIS A 6 6.58 20.43 8.63
C HIS A 6 5.36 19.51 8.71
N PHE A 7 5.58 18.20 8.87
CA PHE A 7 4.52 17.21 9.02
C PHE A 7 3.66 17.46 10.26
N GLU A 8 4.28 17.78 11.40
CA GLU A 8 3.58 18.12 12.63
C GLU A 8 2.69 19.36 12.46
N GLN A 9 3.21 20.42 11.84
CA GLN A 9 2.46 21.65 11.55
C GLN A 9 1.30 21.40 10.58
N MET A 10 1.53 20.57 9.55
CA MET A 10 0.51 20.14 8.61
C MET A 10 -0.65 19.43 9.34
N LEU A 11 -0.35 18.42 10.15
CA LEU A 11 -1.38 17.70 10.93
C LEU A 11 -2.14 18.64 11.87
N LYS A 12 -1.43 19.47 12.65
CA LYS A 12 -2.05 20.42 13.60
C LYS A 12 -3.00 21.38 12.89
N SER A 13 -2.62 21.91 11.74
CA SER A 13 -3.45 22.86 10.99
C SER A 13 -4.75 22.23 10.47
N GLN A 14 -4.67 20.99 9.97
CA GLN A 14 -5.83 20.27 9.45
C GLN A 14 -6.83 19.91 10.57
N ILE A 15 -6.33 19.41 11.70
CA ILE A 15 -7.15 19.12 12.88
C ILE A 15 -7.82 20.41 13.39
N THR A 16 -7.04 21.49 13.51
CA THR A 16 -7.54 22.80 13.95
C THR A 16 -8.65 23.32 13.06
N ARG A 17 -8.50 23.20 11.74
CA ARG A 17 -9.52 23.60 10.78
C ARG A 17 -10.82 22.83 10.96
N VAL A 18 -10.75 21.51 11.13
CA VAL A 18 -11.94 20.67 11.35
C VAL A 18 -12.61 21.03 12.68
N MET A 19 -11.82 21.15 13.75
CA MET A 19 -12.33 21.50 15.08
C MET A 19 -13.10 22.83 15.05
N LEU A 20 -12.53 23.87 14.46
CA LEU A 20 -13.13 25.20 14.44
C LEU A 20 -14.32 25.35 13.48
N ASN A 21 -14.40 24.50 12.44
CA ASN A 21 -15.49 24.56 11.47
C ASN A 21 -16.71 23.74 11.91
N TYR A 22 -16.51 22.65 12.66
CA TYR A 22 -17.56 21.65 12.87
C TYR A 22 -17.78 21.23 14.32
N VAL A 23 -16.80 21.41 15.22
CA VAL A 23 -16.85 20.80 16.56
C VAL A 23 -16.95 21.84 17.67
N ALA A 24 -16.16 22.90 17.61
CA ALA A 24 -16.00 23.85 18.70
C ALA A 24 -15.73 25.27 18.18
N VAL A 25 -16.04 26.25 19.03
CA VAL A 25 -15.69 27.66 18.82
C VAL A 25 -14.56 28.02 19.79
N ALA A 26 -13.57 28.77 19.31
CA ALA A 26 -12.48 29.23 20.16
C ALA A 26 -13.00 30.21 21.22
N SER A 27 -12.73 29.93 22.49
CA SER A 27 -13.15 30.76 23.61
C SER A 27 -12.40 32.10 23.69
N ASP A 28 -11.15 32.12 23.19
CA ASP A 28 -10.31 33.31 23.11
C ASP A 28 -9.37 33.23 21.90
N THR A 29 -8.62 34.32 21.67
CA THR A 29 -7.62 34.42 20.60
C THR A 29 -6.20 34.61 21.14
N CYS A 30 -5.93 34.20 22.39
CA CYS A 30 -4.60 34.33 23.00
C CYS A 30 -3.54 33.50 22.26
N VAL A 31 -3.95 32.38 21.67
CA VAL A 31 -3.08 31.55 20.82
C VAL A 31 -3.60 31.57 19.40
N LYS A 32 -2.72 31.90 18.44
CA LYS A 32 -3.06 31.84 17.02
C LYS A 32 -3.14 30.38 16.58
N LEU A 33 -4.36 29.91 16.35
CA LEU A 33 -4.64 28.58 15.84
C LEU A 33 -4.53 28.59 14.30
N SER A 34 -3.45 28.01 13.75
CA SER A 34 -3.30 27.89 12.29
C SER A 34 -4.32 26.90 11.74
N LYS A 35 -5.05 27.29 10.70
CA LYS A 35 -6.02 26.43 9.99
C LYS A 35 -5.49 25.95 8.65
N ASP A 36 -4.41 26.58 8.19
CA ASP A 36 -3.84 26.37 6.88
C ASP A 36 -2.52 25.59 7.03
N PRO A 37 -2.37 24.48 6.27
CA PRO A 37 -1.11 23.76 6.23
C PRO A 37 0.03 24.63 5.74
N PRO A 38 1.27 24.40 6.22
CA PRO A 38 2.44 25.02 5.63
C PRO A 38 2.54 24.64 4.14
N PRO A 39 3.09 25.53 3.28
CA PRO A 39 3.32 25.22 1.88
C PRO A 39 4.12 23.93 1.73
N VAL A 40 3.73 23.08 0.79
CA VAL A 40 4.48 21.88 0.43
C VAL A 40 5.42 22.24 -0.71
N ASP A 41 6.64 21.75 -0.65
CA ASP A 41 7.56 21.86 -1.78
C ASP A 41 7.02 21.01 -2.93
N LEU A 42 6.66 21.67 -4.03
CA LEU A 42 6.09 20.99 -5.18
C LEU A 42 7.24 20.36 -5.95
N LEU A 43 7.18 19.04 -6.10
CA LEU A 43 8.06 18.36 -7.04
C LEU A 43 7.72 18.83 -8.45
N GLU A 44 8.74 19.19 -9.22
CA GLU A 44 8.59 19.47 -10.65
C GLU A 44 7.87 18.28 -11.32
N PRO A 45 6.73 18.52 -12.00
CA PRO A 45 5.99 17.44 -12.63
C PRO A 45 6.85 16.75 -13.70
N GLU A 46 7.33 15.55 -13.41
CA GLU A 46 7.99 14.72 -14.41
C GLU A 46 6.91 13.98 -15.23
N ARG A 47 7.10 13.93 -16.55
CA ARG A 47 6.24 13.11 -17.40
C ARG A 47 6.45 11.65 -16.98
N PRO A 48 5.42 10.95 -16.48
CA PRO A 48 5.61 9.59 -16.00
C PRO A 48 6.00 8.69 -17.18
N ASN A 49 7.06 7.92 -17.00
CA ASN A 49 7.45 6.90 -17.95
C ASN A 49 6.56 5.66 -17.77
N ILE A 50 5.33 5.74 -18.30
CA ILE A 50 4.35 4.67 -18.23
C ILE A 50 4.51 3.80 -19.47
N GLN A 51 4.89 2.54 -19.27
CA GLN A 51 4.81 1.50 -20.31
C GLN A 51 3.56 0.65 -20.03
N MET A 52 2.62 0.66 -20.97
CA MET A 52 1.41 -0.16 -20.89
C MET A 52 1.71 -1.53 -21.49
N LEU A 53 1.60 -2.58 -20.68
CA LEU A 53 1.75 -3.96 -21.13
C LEU A 53 0.38 -4.54 -21.47
N LYS A 54 0.27 -5.16 -22.65
CA LYS A 54 -0.93 -5.87 -23.07
C LYS A 54 -0.92 -7.26 -22.42
N LEU A 55 -1.69 -7.40 -21.33
CA LEU A 55 -1.82 -8.65 -20.57
C LEU A 55 -2.88 -9.60 -21.12
N MET A 56 -3.85 -9.12 -21.90
CA MET A 56 -4.87 -9.96 -22.52
C MET A 56 -4.59 -10.12 -24.00
N ILE A 57 -4.07 -11.29 -24.36
CA ILE A 57 -3.85 -11.71 -25.74
C ILE A 57 -4.69 -12.95 -26.06
N ALA A 58 -4.96 -13.79 -25.05
CA ALA A 58 -5.85 -14.96 -25.11
C ALA A 58 -7.11 -14.74 -24.26
N SER A 59 -8.25 -15.30 -24.70
CA SER A 59 -9.57 -15.15 -24.07
C SER A 59 -9.97 -16.38 -23.23
N ASP A 60 -9.08 -17.36 -23.07
CA ASP A 60 -9.35 -18.60 -22.35
C ASP A 60 -8.60 -18.66 -21.01
N ASN A 61 -9.24 -19.24 -20.00
CA ASN A 61 -8.65 -19.42 -18.67
C ASN A 61 -7.81 -20.70 -18.59
N SER A 62 -7.28 -21.15 -19.73
CA SER A 62 -6.52 -22.39 -19.82
C SER A 62 -5.06 -22.14 -19.45
N ALA A 63 -4.35 -23.21 -19.07
CA ALA A 63 -2.90 -23.13 -18.88
C ALA A 63 -2.17 -22.70 -20.17
N GLN A 64 -2.73 -23.03 -21.33
CA GLN A 64 -2.21 -22.59 -22.62
C GLN A 64 -2.37 -21.08 -22.81
N GLY A 65 -3.56 -20.53 -22.52
CA GLY A 65 -3.82 -19.09 -22.59
C GLY A 65 -2.91 -18.28 -21.67
N VAL A 66 -2.64 -18.78 -20.46
CA VAL A 66 -1.65 -18.19 -19.55
C VAL A 66 -0.24 -18.21 -20.15
N GLY A 67 0.15 -19.32 -20.80
CA GLY A 67 1.42 -19.42 -21.52
C GLY A 67 1.56 -18.37 -22.63
N GLU A 68 0.50 -18.18 -23.43
CA GLU A 68 0.45 -17.19 -24.51
C GLU A 68 0.57 -15.74 -23.98
N VAL A 69 -0.03 -15.45 -22.81
CA VAL A 69 0.13 -14.16 -22.13
C VAL A 69 1.59 -13.94 -21.70
N PHE A 70 2.26 -14.95 -21.14
CA PHE A 70 3.67 -14.83 -20.76
C PHE A 70 4.58 -14.67 -21.98
N THR A 71 4.35 -15.40 -23.07
CA THR A 71 5.10 -15.22 -24.31
C THR A 71 4.98 -13.80 -24.84
N GLY A 72 3.74 -13.27 -24.92
CA GLY A 72 3.54 -11.89 -25.38
C GLY A 72 4.10 -10.84 -24.42
N LEU A 73 4.15 -11.13 -23.12
CA LEU A 73 4.81 -10.25 -22.14
C LEU A 73 6.32 -10.20 -22.39
N ILE A 74 6.98 -11.35 -22.56
CA ILE A 74 8.43 -11.48 -22.82
C ILE A 74 8.82 -10.68 -24.07
N GLU A 75 8.05 -10.80 -25.15
CA GLU A 75 8.25 -10.05 -26.39
C GLU A 75 8.11 -8.54 -26.18
N GLN A 76 7.09 -8.10 -25.44
CA GLN A 76 6.83 -6.69 -25.17
C GLN A 76 7.93 -6.02 -24.33
N VAL A 77 8.52 -6.76 -23.38
CA VAL A 77 9.63 -6.25 -22.55
C VAL A 77 11.01 -6.45 -23.20
N GLY A 78 11.07 -7.14 -24.35
CA GLY A 78 12.30 -7.38 -25.09
C GLY A 78 13.32 -8.27 -24.36
N LEU A 79 12.85 -9.17 -23.49
CA LEU A 79 13.71 -10.13 -22.78
C LEU A 79 13.75 -11.47 -23.53
N THR A 80 14.80 -12.25 -23.31
CA THR A 80 14.77 -13.68 -23.64
C THR A 80 13.94 -14.46 -22.63
N ALA A 81 13.44 -15.63 -23.02
CA ALA A 81 12.71 -16.51 -22.10
C ALA A 81 13.56 -16.89 -20.87
N GLU A 82 14.87 -17.12 -21.07
CA GLU A 82 15.80 -17.44 -19.99
C GLU A 82 15.95 -16.27 -19.00
N GLU A 83 16.11 -15.04 -19.51
CA GLU A 83 16.19 -13.83 -18.67
C GLU A 83 14.89 -13.54 -17.92
N PHE A 84 13.75 -13.86 -18.52
CA PHE A 84 12.45 -13.68 -17.88
C PHE A 84 12.22 -14.72 -16.77
N HIS A 85 12.47 -16.00 -17.05
CA HIS A 85 12.25 -17.10 -16.11
C HIS A 85 13.32 -17.21 -15.02
N SER A 86 14.49 -16.63 -15.21
CA SER A 86 15.52 -16.51 -14.16
C SER A 86 15.19 -15.46 -13.09
N ARG A 87 14.11 -14.68 -13.28
CA ARG A 87 13.66 -13.62 -12.35
C ARG A 87 12.37 -14.04 -11.64
N LEU A 88 12.27 -13.66 -10.37
CA LEU A 88 11.01 -13.78 -9.61
C LEU A 88 9.97 -12.80 -10.19
N GLN A 89 8.83 -13.33 -10.62
CA GLN A 89 7.69 -12.56 -11.12
C GLN A 89 6.64 -12.43 -10.02
N ILE A 90 6.20 -11.20 -9.70
CA ILE A 90 5.00 -10.98 -8.90
C ILE A 90 3.87 -10.64 -9.86
N ILE A 91 2.88 -11.54 -9.99
CA ILE A 91 1.67 -11.31 -10.77
C ILE A 91 0.54 -11.07 -9.77
N GLU A 92 -0.16 -9.94 -9.91
CA GLU A 92 -1.16 -9.43 -8.96
C GLU A 92 -0.63 -9.01 -7.57
N GLY A 93 0.56 -8.40 -7.53
CA GLY A 93 1.04 -7.72 -6.33
C GLY A 93 0.46 -6.32 -6.17
N ASP A 94 0.10 -5.95 -4.94
CA ASP A 94 -0.11 -4.54 -4.58
C ASP A 94 1.19 -3.87 -4.12
N LEU A 95 1.12 -2.57 -3.81
CA LEU A 95 2.28 -1.81 -3.34
C LEU A 95 2.91 -2.42 -2.07
N GLY A 96 2.09 -2.99 -1.17
CA GLY A 96 2.56 -3.66 0.04
C GLY A 96 3.36 -4.92 -0.29
N SER A 97 2.88 -5.70 -1.25
CA SER A 97 3.54 -6.91 -1.76
C SER A 97 4.91 -6.58 -2.36
N CYS A 98 4.98 -5.53 -3.18
CA CYS A 98 6.22 -5.05 -3.77
C CYS A 98 7.21 -4.54 -2.72
N ASN A 99 6.76 -3.74 -1.75
CA ASN A 99 7.60 -3.22 -0.66
C ASN A 99 8.11 -4.33 0.26
N LEU A 100 7.30 -5.35 0.52
CA LEU A 100 7.70 -6.51 1.31
C LEU A 100 8.79 -7.29 0.57
N LEU A 101 8.61 -7.57 -0.73
CA LEU A 101 9.65 -8.25 -1.50
C LEU A 101 10.94 -7.43 -1.55
N ASP A 102 10.86 -6.11 -1.77
CA ASP A 102 12.04 -5.26 -1.81
C ASP A 102 12.76 -5.22 -0.46
N SER A 103 12.01 -5.20 0.65
CA SER A 103 12.54 -5.31 2.00
C SER A 103 13.23 -6.65 2.22
N LEU A 104 12.63 -7.76 1.79
CA LEU A 104 13.22 -9.10 1.87
C LEU A 104 14.50 -9.21 1.03
N LYS A 105 14.50 -8.65 -0.19
CA LYS A 105 15.70 -8.58 -1.06
C LYS A 105 16.83 -7.79 -0.39
N ARG A 106 16.53 -6.61 0.16
CA ARG A 106 17.51 -5.77 0.89
C ARG A 106 18.05 -6.47 2.14
N GLN A 107 17.20 -7.23 2.82
CA GLN A 107 17.58 -8.03 3.99
C GLN A 107 18.27 -9.36 3.63
N ARG A 108 18.40 -9.70 2.33
CA ARG A 108 18.88 -11.01 1.85
C ARG A 108 18.13 -12.17 2.51
N VAL A 109 16.81 -12.05 2.58
CA VAL A 109 15.92 -13.14 2.96
C VAL A 109 15.48 -13.88 1.69
N PRO A 110 15.62 -15.21 1.63
CA PRO A 110 16.08 -16.07 2.71
C PRO A 110 17.60 -16.00 2.93
N ALA A 111 17.98 -16.07 4.21
CA ALA A 111 19.37 -16.22 4.63
C ALA A 111 19.96 -17.49 3.98
N PRO A 112 21.27 -17.52 3.66
CA PRO A 112 21.90 -18.64 2.96
C PRO A 112 21.87 -19.98 3.73
N HIS A 113 21.44 -19.99 5.00
CA HIS A 113 21.39 -21.19 5.83
C HIS A 113 19.94 -21.67 6.00
N THR A 114 19.67 -22.89 5.54
CA THR A 114 18.35 -23.53 5.45
C THR A 114 17.64 -23.74 6.79
N HIS A 115 18.36 -23.69 7.92
CA HIS A 115 17.82 -24.02 9.24
C HIS A 115 17.07 -22.86 9.94
N THR A 116 17.22 -21.62 9.48
CA THR A 116 16.50 -20.44 9.98
C THR A 116 15.53 -19.86 8.95
N SER A 117 15.34 -20.57 7.84
CA SER A 117 14.63 -20.06 6.69
C SER A 117 13.13 -20.27 6.84
N LEU A 118 12.38 -19.17 6.96
CA LEU A 118 10.92 -19.12 6.82
C LEU A 118 10.47 -19.25 5.35
N THR A 119 11.23 -19.97 4.50
CA THR A 119 11.04 -20.06 3.04
C THR A 119 9.64 -20.49 2.62
N ASN A 120 8.89 -21.10 3.53
CA ASN A 120 7.65 -21.81 3.20
C ASN A 120 6.40 -21.04 3.62
N VAL A 121 6.52 -19.84 4.22
CA VAL A 121 5.36 -19.05 4.66
C VAL A 121 5.59 -17.57 4.37
N LEU A 122 4.98 -17.08 3.29
CA LEU A 122 4.85 -15.65 3.00
C LEU A 122 3.36 -15.30 2.98
N PRO A 123 2.77 -14.90 4.13
CA PRO A 123 1.42 -14.39 4.13
C PRO A 123 1.48 -12.94 3.63
N ILE A 124 0.89 -12.69 2.47
CA ILE A 124 0.70 -11.34 1.93
C ILE A 124 -0.76 -10.96 2.14
N PRO A 125 -1.13 -10.33 3.26
CA PRO A 125 -2.42 -9.65 3.34
C PRO A 125 -2.36 -8.43 2.42
N GLY A 126 -3.15 -8.43 1.34
CA GLY A 126 -3.24 -7.27 0.47
C GLY A 126 -3.85 -6.05 1.17
N ALA A 127 -3.80 -4.88 0.54
CA ALA A 127 -4.32 -3.60 1.04
C ALA A 127 -5.81 -3.69 1.46
N ALA A 128 -6.59 -4.53 0.76
CA ALA A 128 -7.96 -4.84 1.15
C ALA A 128 -8.05 -5.51 2.53
N HIS A 129 -7.10 -6.38 2.88
CA HIS A 129 -7.06 -7.07 4.15
C HIS A 129 -6.56 -6.16 5.29
N THR A 130 -5.65 -5.24 5.01
CA THR A 130 -5.24 -4.19 5.98
C THR A 130 -6.38 -3.20 6.23
N LEU A 131 -7.05 -2.73 5.17
CA LEU A 131 -8.24 -1.87 5.28
C LEU A 131 -9.38 -2.58 6.02
N TRP A 132 -9.59 -3.87 5.76
CA TRP A 132 -10.53 -4.71 6.49
C TRP A 132 -10.19 -4.77 7.99
N ASN A 133 -8.92 -5.01 8.35
CA ASN A 133 -8.50 -5.08 9.75
C ASN A 133 -8.65 -3.74 10.48
N MET A 134 -8.35 -2.62 9.81
CA MET A 134 -8.53 -1.28 10.37
C MET A 134 -10.02 -0.94 10.55
N ALA A 135 -10.84 -1.22 9.53
CA ALA A 135 -12.29 -1.02 9.61
C ALA A 135 -12.90 -1.89 10.72
N GLN A 136 -12.54 -3.17 10.80
CA GLN A 136 -13.02 -4.08 11.84
C GLN A 136 -12.60 -3.64 13.24
N ALA A 137 -11.38 -3.12 13.42
CA ALA A 137 -10.93 -2.59 14.71
C ALA A 137 -11.72 -1.34 15.14
N ILE A 138 -12.03 -0.44 14.19
CA ILE A 138 -12.88 0.73 14.44
C ILE A 138 -14.31 0.28 14.80
N PHE A 139 -14.88 -0.67 14.06
CA PHE A 139 -16.22 -1.18 14.33
C PHE A 139 -16.31 -1.88 15.70
N LEU A 140 -15.35 -2.73 16.05
CA LEU A 140 -15.33 -3.38 17.37
C LEU A 140 -15.12 -2.38 18.52
N SER A 141 -14.35 -1.31 18.31
CA SER A 141 -14.06 -0.33 19.36
C SER A 141 -15.22 0.63 19.65
N HIS A 142 -16.13 0.82 18.70
CA HIS A 142 -17.18 1.85 18.79
C HIS A 142 -18.61 1.31 18.64
N TRP A 143 -18.81 0.18 17.96
CA TRP A 143 -20.13 -0.30 17.55
C TRP A 143 -20.37 -1.81 17.73
N GLY A 144 -19.33 -2.63 17.92
CA GLY A 144 -19.43 -4.07 18.13
C GLY A 144 -19.19 -4.49 19.58
N ASN A 145 -19.39 -5.78 19.86
CA ASN A 145 -19.18 -6.36 21.19
C ASN A 145 -18.08 -7.43 21.13
N GLU A 146 -16.89 -7.09 21.63
CA GLU A 146 -15.70 -7.96 21.68
C GLU A 146 -15.91 -9.29 22.42
N LYS A 147 -16.93 -9.40 23.27
CA LYS A 147 -17.28 -10.64 23.98
C LYS A 147 -18.25 -11.53 23.20
N HIS A 148 -18.78 -11.06 22.08
CA HIS A 148 -19.77 -11.75 21.28
C HIS A 148 -19.29 -11.96 19.84
N GLN A 149 -18.86 -13.18 19.51
CA GLN A 149 -18.25 -13.54 18.22
C GLN A 149 -19.10 -13.27 16.97
N ARG A 150 -20.41 -12.99 17.11
CA ARG A 150 -21.31 -12.67 16.00
C ARG A 150 -21.57 -11.17 15.83
N ASP A 151 -21.07 -10.35 16.74
CA ASP A 151 -21.30 -8.91 16.75
C ASP A 151 -20.01 -8.17 16.37
N THR A 152 -19.82 -7.98 15.07
CA THR A 152 -18.66 -7.28 14.50
C THR A 152 -18.88 -5.78 14.38
N GLY A 153 -20.01 -5.23 14.86
CA GLY A 153 -20.34 -3.81 14.75
C GLY A 153 -20.63 -3.32 13.32
N ALA A 154 -20.71 -4.24 12.35
CA ALA A 154 -21.08 -3.96 10.97
C ALA A 154 -22.37 -4.75 10.65
N TRP A 155 -23.47 -4.03 10.46
CA TRP A 155 -24.77 -4.55 10.02
C TRP A 155 -24.86 -4.55 8.50
#